data_AF-A0A7K2N0U6-F1
#
_entry.id   AF-A0A7K2N0U6-F1
#
_cell.length_a   1.000
_cell.length_b   1.000
_cell.length_c   1.000
_cell.angle_alpha   90.00
_cell.angle_beta   90.00
_cell.angle_gamma   90.00
#
_symmetry.space_group_name_H-M   'P 1'
#
loop_
_entity.id
_entity.type
_entity.pdbx_description
1 polymer ?
#
loop_
_entity_poly.entity_id
_entity_poly.type
_entity_poly.pdbx_seq_one_letter_code
_entity_poly.pdbx_strand_id
1 'polypeptide(L)'
;AEQQRPADTPAGRRSEPIVLASGNLGLVSFPDVPHRMTREEIDARHPALLPTLANHPGIGFLLVRSEEHGGVVLGAHGAEVPLDRLDEDPGPLAPFGPG
;
A
#
# COMPACT_ATOMS: atom_id res chain seq x y z
N ALA A 1 -9.90 -38.86 4.49
CA ALA A 1 -10.45 -38.46 3.17
C ALA A 1 -9.92 -37.06 2.86
N GLU A 2 -8.76 -37.01 2.24
CA GLU A 2 -8.17 -35.78 1.70
C GLU A 2 -8.94 -35.43 0.43
N GLN A 3 -9.62 -34.28 0.42
CA GLN A 3 -10.32 -33.79 -0.76
C GLN A 3 -9.35 -32.89 -1.54
N GLN A 4 -8.64 -33.51 -2.48
CA GLN A 4 -7.80 -32.83 -3.46
C GLN A 4 -8.70 -31.94 -4.34
N ARG A 5 -8.62 -30.62 -4.18
CA ARG A 5 -9.27 -29.68 -5.11
C ARG A 5 -8.51 -29.65 -6.45
N PRO A 6 -9.21 -29.67 -7.59
CA PRO A 6 -8.58 -29.78 -8.90
C PRO A 6 -7.71 -28.55 -9.20
N ALA A 7 -6.52 -28.82 -9.74
CA ALA A 7 -5.58 -27.82 -10.22
C ALA A 7 -6.11 -27.21 -11.53
N ASP A 8 -6.21 -25.89 -11.57
CA ASP A 8 -6.75 -25.13 -12.69
C ASP A 8 -5.65 -24.20 -13.24
N THR A 9 -5.24 -24.38 -14.49
CA THR A 9 -4.16 -23.63 -15.16
C THR A 9 -4.41 -23.55 -16.68
N PRO A 10 -4.14 -22.43 -17.39
CA PRO A 10 -4.26 -21.02 -17.02
C PRO A 10 -5.01 -20.20 -18.10
N ALA A 11 -6.00 -19.39 -17.73
CA ALA A 11 -6.43 -18.26 -18.56
C ALA A 11 -5.70 -17.03 -18.02
N GLY A 12 -4.78 -16.44 -18.80
CA GLY A 12 -3.95 -15.25 -18.50
C GLY A 12 -4.24 -14.59 -17.15
N ARG A 13 -3.73 -15.20 -16.07
CA ARG A 13 -4.02 -14.73 -14.71
C ARG A 13 -3.28 -13.40 -14.59
N ARG A 14 -3.99 -12.28 -14.59
CA ARG A 14 -3.44 -11.07 -13.94
C ARG A 14 -3.01 -11.54 -12.56
N SER A 15 -1.73 -11.44 -12.24
CA SER A 15 -1.24 -11.82 -10.93
C SER A 15 -2.07 -11.07 -9.89
N GLU A 16 -2.81 -11.82 -9.09
CA GLU A 16 -3.67 -11.23 -8.07
C GLU A 16 -2.78 -10.51 -7.04
N PRO A 17 -3.17 -9.33 -6.54
CA PRO A 17 -2.43 -8.67 -5.48
C PRO A 17 -2.32 -9.58 -4.26
N ILE A 18 -1.13 -9.66 -3.69
CA ILE A 18 -0.87 -10.40 -2.45
C ILE A 18 -0.90 -9.40 -1.30
N VAL A 19 -1.66 -9.73 -0.25
CA VAL A 19 -1.71 -8.95 0.99
C VAL A 19 -1.09 -9.78 2.11
N LEU A 20 -0.05 -9.24 2.76
CA LEU A 20 0.61 -9.86 3.91
C LEU A 20 0.39 -9.00 5.15
N ALA A 21 -0.06 -9.63 6.24
CA ALA A 21 -0.18 -8.98 7.53
C ALA A 21 1.11 -9.16 8.34
N SER A 22 1.62 -8.07 8.91
CA SER A 22 2.82 -8.05 9.76
C SER A 22 2.63 -7.05 10.90
N GLY A 23 2.15 -7.52 12.05
CA GLY A 23 1.87 -6.65 13.19
C GLY A 23 0.84 -5.57 12.85
N ASN A 24 1.24 -4.30 12.95
CA ASN A 24 0.43 -3.14 12.57
C ASN A 24 0.54 -2.78 11.06
N LEU A 25 1.35 -3.50 10.29
CA LEU A 25 1.58 -3.25 8.87
C LEU A 25 0.80 -4.25 7.99
N GLY A 26 0.22 -3.73 6.91
CA GLY A 26 -0.28 -4.51 5.79
C GLY A 26 0.57 -4.21 4.55
N LEU A 27 1.18 -5.24 3.97
CA LEU A 27 1.95 -5.12 2.73
C LEU A 27 1.08 -5.54 1.55
N VAL A 28 0.95 -4.67 0.54
CA VAL A 28 0.26 -4.96 -0.72
C VAL A 28 1.31 -5.07 -1.82
N SER A 29 1.38 -6.23 -2.47
CA SER A 29 2.35 -6.54 -3.52
C SER A 29 1.66 -6.95 -4.81
N PHE A 30 2.18 -6.51 -5.94
CA PHE A 30 1.73 -6.91 -7.29
C PHE A 30 2.76 -7.89 -7.87
N PRO A 31 2.51 -9.21 -7.86
CA PRO A 31 3.55 -10.19 -8.19
C PRO A 31 4.02 -10.17 -9.65
N ASP A 32 3.24 -9.54 -10.53
CA ASP A 32 3.61 -9.33 -11.93
C ASP A 32 4.56 -8.13 -12.13
N VAL A 33 4.86 -7.36 -11.08
CA VAL A 33 5.78 -6.22 -11.15
C VAL A 33 7.06 -6.54 -10.36
N PRO A 34 8.24 -6.60 -11.01
CA PRO A 34 9.48 -7.04 -10.35
C PRO A 34 10.14 -5.96 -9.48
N HIS A 35 9.55 -4.77 -9.39
CA HIS A 35 10.08 -3.63 -8.66
C HIS A 35 9.03 -3.04 -7.71
N ARG A 36 9.47 -2.21 -6.75
CA ARG A 36 8.56 -1.44 -5.91
C ARG A 36 7.92 -0.33 -6.76
N MET A 37 6.64 -0.50 -7.06
CA MET A 37 5.87 0.49 -7.81
C MET A 37 5.85 1.86 -7.11
N THR A 38 5.82 2.91 -7.90
CA THR A 38 5.61 4.29 -7.46
C THR A 38 4.12 4.56 -7.24
N ARG A 39 3.80 5.61 -6.50
CA ARG A 39 2.45 6.10 -6.27
C ARG A 39 1.79 6.39 -7.61
N GLU A 40 2.53 7.04 -8.50
CA GLU A 40 2.10 7.41 -9.84
C GLU A 40 1.79 6.17 -10.71
N GLU A 41 2.63 5.13 -10.66
CA GLU A 41 2.38 3.85 -11.33
C GLU A 41 1.15 3.12 -10.75
N ILE A 42 1.00 3.14 -9.43
CA ILE A 42 -0.16 2.54 -8.74
C ILE A 42 -1.44 3.29 -9.12
N ASP A 43 -1.43 4.61 -9.14
CA ASP A 43 -2.59 5.45 -9.51
C ASP A 43 -2.96 5.24 -10.98
N ALA A 44 -2.00 5.15 -11.90
CA ALA A 44 -2.27 4.88 -13.31
C ALA A 44 -2.91 3.51 -13.54
N ARG A 45 -2.44 2.49 -12.81
CA ARG A 45 -2.89 1.10 -12.95
C ARG A 45 -4.18 0.81 -12.17
N HIS A 46 -4.33 1.45 -11.00
CA HIS A 46 -5.39 1.22 -10.02
C HIS A 46 -5.86 2.56 -9.38
N PRO A 47 -6.56 3.42 -10.13
CA PRO A 47 -6.84 4.81 -9.71
C PRO A 47 -7.59 4.99 -8.39
N ALA A 48 -8.38 3.99 -7.99
CA ALA A 48 -9.16 4.02 -6.76
C ALA A 48 -8.43 3.43 -5.56
N LEU A 49 -7.29 2.73 -5.75
CA LEU A 49 -6.69 1.91 -4.69
C LEU A 49 -6.16 2.75 -3.53
N LEU A 50 -5.23 3.66 -3.81
CA LEU A 50 -4.63 4.52 -2.78
C LEU A 50 -5.67 5.41 -2.07
N PRO A 51 -6.57 6.12 -2.77
CA PRO A 51 -7.59 6.91 -2.07
C PRO A 51 -8.56 6.05 -1.27
N THR A 52 -8.91 4.84 -1.72
CA THR A 52 -9.78 3.95 -0.93
C THR A 52 -9.10 3.48 0.35
N LEU A 53 -7.84 3.05 0.25
CA LEU A 53 -7.09 2.58 1.41
C LEU A 53 -6.77 3.72 2.39
N ALA A 54 -6.36 4.89 1.90
CA ALA A 54 -6.03 6.04 2.73
C ALA A 54 -7.24 6.58 3.50
N ASN A 55 -8.46 6.43 2.97
CA ASN A 55 -9.70 6.81 3.65
C ASN A 55 -10.38 5.65 4.40
N HIS A 56 -9.76 4.47 4.46
CA HIS A 56 -10.34 3.32 5.15
C HIS A 56 -10.21 3.50 6.68
N PRO A 57 -11.31 3.34 7.47
CA PRO A 57 -11.29 3.63 8.91
C PRO A 57 -10.34 2.73 9.72
N GLY A 58 -9.96 1.58 9.17
CA GLY A 58 -8.97 0.66 9.77
C GLY A 58 -7.52 0.87 9.33
N ILE A 59 -7.23 1.88 8.50
CA ILE A 59 -5.89 2.17 8.01
C ILE A 59 -5.49 3.56 8.50
N GLY A 60 -4.42 3.64 9.27
CA GLY A 60 -3.93 4.92 9.79
C GLY A 60 -3.26 5.79 8.73
N PHE A 61 -2.41 5.18 7.92
CA PHE A 61 -1.71 5.82 6.81
C PHE A 61 -1.18 4.77 5.83
N LEU A 62 -0.77 5.22 4.65
CA LEU A 62 -0.03 4.44 3.66
C LEU A 62 1.37 5.01 3.52
N LEU A 63 2.36 4.12 3.35
CA LEU A 63 3.71 4.50 2.98
C LEU A 63 4.02 4.01 1.57
N VAL A 64 4.12 4.92 0.61
CA VAL A 64 4.34 4.58 -0.81
C VAL A 64 5.59 5.26 -1.35
N ARG A 65 6.14 4.72 -2.44
CA ARG A 65 7.23 5.37 -3.17
C ARG A 65 6.63 6.46 -4.04
N SER A 66 7.21 7.65 -4.11
CA SER A 66 6.92 8.63 -5.17
C SER A 66 8.14 8.77 -6.07
N GLU A 67 7.92 9.01 -7.36
CA GLU A 67 9.00 9.37 -8.28
C GLU A 67 9.64 10.73 -7.93
N GLU A 68 8.82 11.69 -7.48
CA GLU A 68 9.26 13.05 -7.18
C GLU A 68 9.90 13.17 -5.79
N HIS A 69 9.28 12.56 -4.78
CA HIS A 69 9.65 12.76 -3.37
C HIS A 69 10.32 11.53 -2.72
N GLY A 70 10.50 10.44 -3.47
CA GLY A 70 11.07 9.21 -2.95
C GLY A 70 10.08 8.44 -2.08
N GLY A 71 9.86 8.83 -0.83
CA GLY A 71 8.86 8.24 0.06
C GLY A 71 7.82 9.26 0.49
N VAL A 72 6.55 8.88 0.46
CA VAL A 72 5.44 9.75 0.88
C VAL A 72 4.47 8.99 1.78
N VAL A 73 3.98 9.68 2.79
CA VAL A 73 2.89 9.23 3.66
C VAL A 73 1.57 9.76 3.09
N LEU A 74 0.63 8.86 2.85
CA LEU A 74 -0.74 9.21 2.46
C LEU A 74 -1.69 8.93 3.63
N GLY A 75 -2.58 9.87 3.91
CA GLY A 75 -3.59 9.76 4.96
C GLY A 75 -5.00 10.08 4.45
N ALA A 76 -5.97 10.01 5.35
CA ALA A 76 -7.36 10.35 5.06
C ALA A 76 -7.49 11.79 4.53
N HIS A 77 -8.60 12.05 3.82
CA HIS A 77 -8.95 13.38 3.29
C HIS A 77 -7.89 13.99 2.34
N GLY A 78 -7.08 13.15 1.69
CA GLY A 78 -6.08 13.60 0.73
C GLY A 78 -4.79 14.16 1.36
N ALA A 79 -4.53 13.83 2.63
CA ALA A 79 -3.25 14.17 3.24
C ALA A 79 -2.10 13.45 2.53
N GLU A 80 -1.09 14.20 2.13
CA GLU A 80 0.13 13.69 1.50
C GLU A 80 1.33 14.46 2.07
N VAL A 81 2.29 13.73 2.65
CA VAL A 81 3.47 14.31 3.29
C VAL A 81 4.72 13.56 2.82
N PRO A 82 5.66 14.23 2.11
CA PRO A 82 6.99 13.69 1.86
C PRO A 82 7.70 13.29 3.15
N LEU A 83 8.39 12.15 3.15
CA LEU A 83 9.08 11.65 4.35
C LEU A 83 10.15 12.61 4.89
N ASP A 84 10.81 13.36 4.01
CA ASP A 84 11.82 14.36 4.38
C ASP A 84 11.22 15.62 5.03
N ARG A 85 9.90 15.78 4.97
CA ARG A 85 9.13 16.88 5.56
C ARG A 85 8.18 16.39 6.66
N LEU A 86 8.39 15.18 7.15
CA LEU A 86 7.62 14.66 8.26
C LEU A 86 8.08 15.36 9.55
N ASP A 87 7.47 16.51 9.86
CA ASP A 87 7.80 17.29 11.06
C ASP A 87 7.54 16.48 12.33
N GLU A 88 8.36 16.67 13.36
CA GLU A 88 8.35 15.81 14.56
C GLU A 88 7.45 16.34 15.71
N ASP A 89 6.80 17.51 15.63
CA ASP A 89 6.16 18.11 16.83
C ASP A 89 4.77 18.76 16.69
N PRO A 90 3.68 18.05 17.05
CA PRO A 90 3.57 16.59 16.92
C PRO A 90 3.32 16.25 15.45
N GLY A 91 4.20 15.42 14.89
CA GLY A 91 4.06 14.96 13.51
C GLY A 91 2.79 14.18 13.23
N PRO A 92 2.42 13.99 11.95
CA PRO A 92 1.24 13.23 11.56
C PRO A 92 1.25 11.79 12.07
N LEU A 93 2.43 11.27 12.42
CA LEU A 93 2.62 9.92 12.96
C LEU A 93 2.63 9.84 14.50
N ALA A 94 2.54 10.97 15.21
CA ALA A 94 2.57 10.99 16.67
C ALA A 94 1.53 10.06 17.35
N PRO A 95 0.29 9.89 16.83
CA PRO A 95 -0.69 8.95 17.42
C PRO A 95 -0.29 7.48 17.38
N PHE A 96 0.69 7.08 16.56
CA PHE A 96 1.13 5.70 16.41
C PHE A 96 2.25 5.31 17.39
N GLY A 97 2.76 6.27 18.17
CA GLY A 97 3.84 6.06 19.13
C GLY A 97 5.22 5.91 18.48
N PRO A 98 6.28 5.76 19.31
CA PRO A 98 7.62 5.49 18.82
C PRO A 98 7.68 4.09 18.20
N GLY A 99 8.30 3.99 17.02
CA GLY A 99 8.53 2.73 16.29
C GLY A 99 9.60 1.84 16.93
#